data_AF-A0A3Q9FI76-F1
#
_entry.id   AF-A0A3Q9FI76-F1
#
_cell.length_a   1.000
_cell.length_b   1.000
_cell.length_c   1.000
_cell.angle_alpha   90.00
_cell.angle_beta   90.00
_cell.angle_gamma   90.00
#
_symmetry.space_group_name_H-M   'P 1'
#
loop_
_entity.id
_entity.type
_entity.pdbx_description
1 polymer ?
#
loop_
_entity_poly.entity_id
_entity_poly.type
_entity_poly.pdbx_seq_one_letter_code
_entity_poly.pdbx_strand_id
1 'polypeptide(L)' 'MAVLKVIEVLANSSKSWEDAAKNAVDQASKSVKNIRSVYLNEQSATVEDGKMVDYRVNVKITFEVK' A
#
# COMPACT_ATOMS: atom_id res chain seq x y z
N MET A 1 20.84 0.74 17.87
CA MET A 1 19.79 -0.28 17.67
C MET A 1 18.65 0.40 16.93
N ALA A 2 18.32 -0.04 15.72
CA ALA A 2 17.26 0.59 14.92
C ALA A 2 15.91 -0.04 15.28
N VAL A 3 14.93 0.78 15.66
CA VAL A 3 13.55 0.33 15.92
C VAL A 3 12.74 0.58 14.66
N LEU A 4 12.14 -0.48 14.12
CA LEU A 4 11.26 -0.39 12.97
C LEU A 4 9.80 -0.43 13.44
N LYS A 5 8.98 0.46 12.90
CA LYS A 5 7.53 0.43 13.05
C LYS A 5 6.92 -0.07 11.75
N VAL A 6 5.90 -0.91 11.90
CA VAL A 6 5.10 -1.41 10.80
C VAL A 6 3.70 -0.83 10.94
N ILE A 7 3.16 -0.29 9.85
CA ILE A 7 1.77 0.15 9.75
C ILE A 7 1.09 -0.60 8.62
N GLU A 8 -0.21 -0.82 8.76
CA GLU A 8 -1.05 -1.42 7.72
C GLU A 8 -1.84 -0.31 7.01
N VAL A 9 -1.83 -0.33 5.68
CA VAL A 9 -2.42 0.69 4.82
C VAL A 9 -3.23 0.02 3.72
N LEU A 10 -4.44 0.51 3.50
CA LEU A 10 -5.29 0.11 2.40
C LEU A 10 -5.25 1.18 1.32
N ALA A 11 -4.99 0.77 0.09
CA ALA A 11 -4.93 1.68 -1.06
C ALA A 11 -5.61 1.05 -2.27
N ASN A 12 -6.00 1.89 -3.21
CA ASN A 12 -6.65 1.46 -4.43
C ASN A 12 -6.13 2.20 -5.68
N SER A 13 -6.45 1.64 -6.85
CA SER A 13 -6.19 2.24 -8.14
C SER A 13 -7.18 1.70 -9.17
N SER A 14 -7.56 2.52 -10.14
CA SER A 14 -8.34 2.08 -11.31
C SER A 14 -7.49 1.39 -12.39
N LYS A 15 -6.17 1.33 -12.22
CA LYS A 15 -5.25 0.80 -13.24
C LYS A 15 -4.79 -0.63 -12.97
N SER A 16 -4.19 -0.87 -11.80
CA SER A 16 -3.67 -2.19 -11.41
C SER A 16 -3.33 -2.24 -9.91
N TRP A 17 -3.06 -3.45 -9.40
CA TRP A 17 -2.59 -3.64 -8.02
C TRP A 17 -1.20 -3.01 -7.79
N GLU A 18 -0.31 -3.02 -8.77
CA GLU A 18 1.01 -2.37 -8.67
C GLU A 18 0.89 -0.85 -8.54
N ASP A 19 -0.04 -0.24 -9.28
CA ASP A 19 -0.33 1.19 -9.16
C ASP A 19 -0.94 1.51 -7.79
N ALA A 20 -1.85 0.67 -7.29
CA ALA A 20 -2.40 0.80 -5.94
C ALA A 20 -1.32 0.68 -4.85
N ALA A 21 -0.35 -0.23 -5.01
CA ALA A 21 0.77 -0.38 -4.08
C ALA A 21 1.71 0.85 -4.09
N LYS A 22 1.98 1.41 -5.27
CA LYS A 22 2.72 2.68 -5.39
C LYS A 22 1.98 3.82 -4.68
N ASN A 23 0.67 3.95 -4.91
CA ASN A 23 -0.16 4.95 -4.27
C ASN A 23 -0.11 4.85 -2.73
N ALA A 24 -0.10 3.63 -2.18
CA ALA A 24 0.04 3.40 -0.75
C ALA A 24 1.35 3.98 -0.20
N VAL A 25 2.47 3.70 -0.85
CA VAL A 25 3.80 4.20 -0.45
C VAL A 25 3.90 5.70 -0.62
N ASP A 26 3.42 6.24 -1.75
CA ASP A 26 3.46 7.67 -2.04
C ASP A 26 2.66 8.46 -1.01
N GLN A 27 1.45 8.01 -0.68
CA GLN A 27 0.62 8.66 0.33
C GLN A 27 1.22 8.52 1.74
N ALA A 28 1.74 7.35 2.10
CA ALA A 28 2.40 7.14 3.39
C ALA A 28 3.65 8.02 3.53
N SER A 29 4.43 8.21 2.47
CA SER A 29 5.68 9.01 2.47
C SER A 29 5.48 10.50 2.81
N LYS A 30 4.25 11.00 2.66
CA LYS A 30 3.88 12.38 3.03
C LYS A 30 3.93 12.58 4.54
N SER A 31 3.51 11.59 5.32
CA SER A 31 3.42 11.66 6.80
C SER A 31 4.54 10.89 7.51
N VAL A 32 5.02 9.80 6.90
CA VAL A 32 6.02 8.90 7.45
C VAL A 32 7.33 9.02 6.69
N LYS A 33 8.45 9.11 7.41
CA LYS A 33 9.81 9.18 6.85
C LYS A 33 10.56 7.88 7.07
N ASN A 34 11.64 7.69 6.31
CA ASN A 34 12.52 6.51 6.38
C ASN A 34 11.80 5.18 6.10
N ILE A 35 10.90 5.16 5.11
CA ILE A 35 10.29 3.90 4.63
C ILE A 35 11.39 3.01 4.04
N ARG A 36 11.42 1.74 4.47
CA ARG A 36 12.43 0.75 4.07
C ARG A 36 11.86 -0.34 3.18
N SER A 37 10.62 -0.74 3.43
CA SER A 37 9.96 -1.78 2.67
C SER A 37 8.45 -1.64 2.71
N VAL A 38 7.81 -2.24 1.70
CA VAL A 38 6.38 -2.47 1.64
C VAL A 38 6.17 -3.96 1.39
N TYR A 39 5.25 -4.57 2.14
CA TYR A 39 4.86 -5.96 2.00
C TYR A 39 3.38 -6.01 1.61
N LEU A 40 3.05 -6.67 0.50
CA LEU A 40 1.66 -6.88 0.11
C LEU A 40 1.07 -8.03 0.92
N ASN A 41 0.09 -7.71 1.75
CA ASN A 41 -0.66 -8.68 2.53
C ASN A 41 -1.71 -9.35 1.65
N GLU A 42 -2.57 -8.54 1.05
CA GLU A 42 -3.75 -9.01 0.32
C GLU A 42 -4.04 -8.10 -0.86
N GLN A 43 -4.62 -8.70 -1.91
CA GLN A 43 -5.06 -8.01 -3.11
C GLN A 43 -6.53 -8.36 -3.33
N SER A 44 -7.35 -7.35 -3.62
CA SER A 44 -8.75 -7.53 -3.98
C SER A 44 -9.11 -6.61 -5.15
N ALA A 45 -10.22 -6.87 -5.82
CA ALA A 45 -10.72 -6.01 -6.87
C ALA A 45 -12.25 -5.93 -6.83
N THR A 46 -12.78 -4.76 -7.19
CA THR A 46 -14.21 -4.56 -7.41
C THR A 46 -14.55 -4.95 -8.84
N VAL A 47 -15.58 -5.77 -9.01
CA VAL A 47 -16.07 -6.22 -10.32
C VAL A 47 -17.44 -5.59 -10.58
N GLU A 48 -17.57 -4.88 -11.70
CA GLU A 48 -18.81 -4.30 -12.20
C GLU A 48 -19.04 -4.78 -13.63
N ASP A 49 -20.25 -5.27 -13.94
CA ASP A 49 -20.61 -5.80 -15.27
C ASP A 49 -19.61 -6.83 -15.83
N GLY A 50 -19.06 -7.67 -14.94
CA GLY A 50 -18.07 -8.69 -15.29
C GLY A 50 -16.66 -8.16 -15.58
N LYS A 51 -16.39 -6.87 -15.31
CA LYS A 51 -15.09 -6.23 -15.50
C LYS A 51 -14.53 -5.72 -14.18
N MET A 52 -13.22 -5.87 -13.98
CA MET A 52 -12.53 -5.29 -12.83
C MET A 52 -12.38 -3.77 -13.03
N VAL A 53 -12.93 -2.98 -12.09
CA VAL A 53 -12.98 -1.52 -12.18
C VAL A 53 -12.12 -0.81 -11.13
N ASP A 54 -11.83 -1.46 -10.00
CA ASP A 54 -11.04 -0.90 -8.90
C ASP A 54 -10.18 -1.98 -8.26
N TYR A 55 -8.87 -1.76 -8.22
CA TYR A 55 -7.87 -2.68 -7.70
C TYR A 55 -7.43 -2.20 -6.33
N ARG A 56 -7.60 -3.02 -5.31
CA ARG A 56 -7.31 -2.68 -3.91
C ARG A 56 -6.18 -3.55 -3.38
N VAL A 57 -5.30 -2.96 -2.60
CA VAL A 57 -4.23 -3.65 -1.90
C VAL A 57 -4.26 -3.29 -0.42
N ASN A 58 -4.08 -4.29 0.42
CA ASN A 58 -3.71 -4.10 1.81
C ASN A 58 -2.20 -4.36 1.92
N VAL A 59 -1.47 -3.36 2.39
CA VAL A 59 0.00 -3.41 2.49
C VAL A 59 0.50 -3.07 3.88
N LYS A 60 1.60 -3.70 4.28
CA LYS A 60 2.36 -3.35 5.47
C LYS A 60 3.58 -2.54 5.09
N ILE A 61 3.65 -1.30 5.56
CA ILE A 61 4.77 -0.38 5.33
C ILE A 61 5.65 -0.37 6.57
N THR A 62 6.93 -0.69 6.38
CA THR A 62 7.94 -0.69 7.43
C THR A 62 8.83 0.53 7.31
N PHE A 63 9.02 1.24 8.42
CA PHE A 63 9.86 2.43 8.47
C PHE A 63 10.61 2.52 9.78
N GLU A 64 11.75 3.21 9.74
CA GLU A 64 12.59 3.42 10.92
C GLU A 64 12.06 4.56 11.79
N VAL A 65 11.90 4.29 13.08
CA VAL A 65 11.50 5.29 14.08
C VAL A 65 12.74 6.01 14.56
N LYS A 66 12.75 7.34 14.45
CA LYS A 66 13.75 8.22 15.05
C LYS A 66 13.10 9.09 16.11
#